data_AF-A0A1H1KVX9-F1
#
_entry.id   AF-A0A1H1KVX9-F1
#
_cell.length_a   1.000
_cell.length_b   1.000
_cell.length_c   1.000
_cell.angle_alpha   90.00
_cell.angle_beta   90.00
_cell.angle_gamma   90.00
#
_symmetry.space_group_name_H-M   'P 1'
#
loop_
_entity.id
_entity.type
_entity.pdbx_description
1 polymer ?
#
loop_
_entity_poly.entity_id
_entity_poly.type
_entity_poly.pdbx_seq_one_letter_code
_entity_poly.pdbx_strand_id
1 'polypeptide(L)'
;MSQYLKFILELILIVFIVLFFYVLTIDLFIFNRAFLEFAYLSWLFYLLPILLSLIFLLGAVFFKNYLFKGILIVLSNSYLALSFFMILGVYCEEEKNLSSIHILIVILISLLLGGIHFKKLLPGLPRHYIFLVGFASIIVLADLYFTLISYDLFYVNLMTFLEIIYQR
;
A
#
# COMPACT_ATOMS: atom_id res chain seq x y z
N MET A 1 -13.19 28.79 -12.12
CA MET A 1 -12.14 28.26 -11.20
C MET A 1 -10.84 28.13 -11.98
N SER A 2 -9.70 28.59 -11.45
CA SER A 2 -8.39 28.42 -12.11
C SER A 2 -8.10 26.92 -12.34
N GLN A 3 -7.51 26.57 -13.49
CA GLN A 3 -7.13 25.18 -13.79
C GLN A 3 -6.15 24.62 -12.73
N TYR A 4 -5.27 25.47 -12.20
CA TYR A 4 -4.36 25.11 -11.10
C TYR A 4 -5.09 24.80 -9.80
N LEU A 5 -6.10 25.62 -9.45
CA LEU A 5 -6.90 25.39 -8.25
C LEU A 5 -7.70 24.08 -8.36
N LYS A 6 -8.22 23.75 -9.55
CA LYS A 6 -8.90 22.47 -9.81
C LYS A 6 -7.96 21.29 -9.61
N PHE A 7 -6.75 21.36 -10.18
CA PHE A 7 -5.76 20.30 -10.02
C PHE A 7 -5.39 20.07 -8.56
N ILE A 8 -5.14 21.15 -7.80
CA ILE A 8 -4.80 21.06 -6.37
C ILE A 8 -5.94 20.44 -5.57
N LEU A 9 -7.19 20.85 -5.80
CA LEU A 9 -8.35 20.29 -5.11
C LEU A 9 -8.55 18.80 -5.43
N GLU A 10 -8.40 18.40 -6.69
CA GLU A 10 -8.48 16.98 -7.09
C GLU A 10 -7.34 16.16 -6.50
N LEU A 11 -6.12 16.72 -6.41
CA LEU A 11 -4.98 16.08 -5.76
C LEU A 11 -5.25 15.86 -4.27
N ILE A 12 -5.67 16.90 -3.55
CA ILE A 12 -6.01 16.83 -2.12
C ILE A 12 -7.11 15.78 -1.89
N LEU A 13 -8.16 15.80 -2.72
CA LEU A 13 -9.25 14.85 -2.63
C LEU A 13 -8.77 13.40 -2.80
N ILE A 14 -7.93 13.14 -3.81
CA ILE A 14 -7.42 11.79 -4.08
C ILE A 14 -6.53 11.32 -2.95
N VAL A 15 -5.58 12.16 -2.50
CA VAL A 15 -4.70 11.84 -1.37
C VAL A 15 -5.54 11.54 -0.12
N PHE A 16 -6.51 12.40 0.21
CA PHE A 16 -7.35 12.23 1.38
C PHE A 16 -8.16 10.92 1.34
N ILE A 17 -8.82 10.62 0.21
CA ILE A 17 -9.59 9.38 0.06
C ILE A 17 -8.68 8.17 0.18
N VAL A 18 -7.53 8.17 -0.49
CA VAL A 18 -6.62 7.04 -0.47
C VAL A 18 -6.08 6.81 0.95
N LEU A 19 -5.63 7.87 1.64
CA LEU A 19 -5.15 7.77 3.01
C LEU A 19 -6.26 7.28 3.96
N PHE A 20 -7.48 7.78 3.82
CA PHE A 20 -8.62 7.32 4.61
C PHE A 20 -8.88 5.81 4.42
N PHE A 21 -8.94 5.35 3.17
CA PHE A 21 -9.09 3.91 2.88
C PHE A 21 -7.91 3.10 3.41
N TYR A 22 -6.70 3.64 3.31
CA TYR A 22 -5.48 2.97 3.74
C TYR A 22 -5.42 2.80 5.26
N VAL A 23 -5.72 3.85 6.03
CA VAL A 23 -5.78 3.77 7.50
C VAL A 23 -6.82 2.74 7.95
N LEU A 24 -7.98 2.69 7.29
CA LEU A 24 -9.01 1.70 7.60
C LEU A 24 -8.57 0.26 7.32
N THR A 25 -7.72 0.03 6.31
CA THR A 25 -7.34 -1.33 5.89
C THR A 25 -6.04 -1.83 6.50
N ILE A 26 -5.10 -0.95 6.88
CA ILE A 26 -3.87 -1.32 7.60
C ILE A 26 -4.24 -2.11 8.85
N ASP A 27 -5.01 -1.51 9.76
CA ASP A 27 -5.23 -2.05 11.10
C ASP A 27 -6.20 -3.23 11.09
N LEU A 28 -7.19 -3.22 10.20
CA LEU A 28 -8.24 -4.23 10.17
C LEU A 28 -7.90 -5.47 9.35
N PHE A 29 -7.11 -5.32 8.28
CA PHE A 29 -6.93 -6.38 7.27
C PHE A 29 -5.48 -6.79 7.07
N ILE A 30 -4.54 -5.84 6.98
CA ILE A 30 -3.17 -6.14 6.54
C ILE A 30 -2.25 -6.51 7.70
N PHE A 31 -2.29 -5.75 8.80
CA PHE A 31 -1.53 -6.08 10.01
C PHE A 31 -2.35 -6.86 11.03
N ASN A 32 -3.30 -7.67 10.57
CA ASN A 32 -4.02 -8.55 11.48
C ASN A 32 -3.09 -9.71 11.91
N ARG A 33 -2.43 -9.52 13.06
CA ARG A 33 -1.51 -10.49 13.65
C ARG A 33 -2.17 -11.84 13.98
N ALA A 34 -3.51 -11.91 14.05
CA ALA A 34 -4.21 -13.18 14.22
C ALA A 34 -3.92 -14.16 13.07
N PHE A 35 -3.59 -13.68 11.86
CA PHE A 35 -3.16 -14.56 10.76
C PHE A 35 -1.82 -15.25 11.01
N LEU A 36 -0.95 -14.67 11.84
CA LEU A 36 0.37 -15.23 12.19
C LEU A 36 0.25 -16.30 13.28
N GLU A 37 -0.76 -16.20 14.15
CA GLU A 37 -1.08 -17.18 15.20
C GLU A 37 -1.50 -18.54 14.60
N PHE A 38 -2.12 -18.55 13.41
CA PHE A 38 -2.49 -19.76 12.70
C PHE A 38 -1.47 -20.08 11.60
N ALA A 39 -0.67 -21.14 11.78
CA ALA A 39 0.39 -21.53 10.85
C ALA A 39 -0.07 -21.66 9.38
N TYR A 40 -1.30 -22.15 9.16
CA TYR A 40 -1.90 -22.30 7.83
C TYR A 40 -2.40 -21.00 7.19
N LEU A 41 -2.53 -19.90 7.93
CA LEU A 41 -2.99 -18.59 7.42
C LEU A 41 -1.83 -17.59 7.31
N SER A 42 -0.64 -17.92 7.81
CA SER A 42 0.53 -17.04 7.80
C SER A 42 0.90 -16.51 6.41
N TRP A 43 0.71 -17.31 5.34
CA TRP A 43 0.93 -16.87 3.96
C TRP A 43 -0.06 -15.80 3.48
N LEU A 44 -1.30 -15.77 4.01
CA LEU A 44 -2.29 -14.74 3.65
C LEU A 44 -1.85 -13.37 4.12
N PHE A 45 -1.18 -13.27 5.27
CA PHE A 45 -0.63 -12.01 5.77
C PHE A 45 0.25 -11.31 4.71
N TYR A 46 1.06 -12.09 3.99
CA TYR A 46 1.95 -11.58 2.94
C TYR A 46 1.29 -11.48 1.56
N LEU A 47 0.28 -12.31 1.28
CA LEU A 47 -0.42 -12.29 0.00
C LEU A 47 -1.52 -11.22 -0.07
N LEU A 48 -2.07 -10.80 1.06
CA LEU A 48 -3.22 -9.89 1.11
C LEU A 48 -2.95 -8.52 0.46
N PRO A 49 -1.80 -7.86 0.70
CA PRO A 49 -1.51 -6.59 0.03
C PRO A 49 -1.49 -6.72 -1.50
N ILE A 50 -0.94 -7.82 -2.02
CA ILE A 50 -0.90 -8.01 -3.47
C ILE A 50 -2.27 -8.37 -4.06
N LEU A 51 -3.10 -9.12 -3.32
CA LEU A 51 -4.49 -9.37 -3.70
C LEU A 51 -5.32 -8.09 -3.71
N LEU A 52 -5.18 -7.24 -2.71
CA LEU A 52 -5.84 -5.93 -2.66
C LEU A 52 -5.39 -5.07 -3.84
N SER A 53 -4.08 -5.02 -4.12
CA SER A 53 -3.55 -4.31 -5.28
C SER A 53 -4.19 -4.77 -6.59
N LEU A 54 -4.35 -6.10 -6.77
CA LEU A 54 -5.02 -6.69 -7.93
C LEU A 54 -6.49 -6.30 -8.00
N ILE A 55 -7.23 -6.34 -6.89
CA ILE A 55 -8.66 -5.96 -6.85
C ILE A 55 -8.84 -4.49 -7.27
N PHE A 56 -8.03 -3.58 -6.72
CA PHE A 56 -8.09 -2.16 -7.08
C PHE A 56 -7.69 -1.92 -8.54
N LEU A 57 -6.70 -2.66 -9.05
CA LEU A 57 -6.31 -2.61 -10.46
C LEU A 57 -7.44 -3.07 -11.38
N LEU A 58 -8.09 -4.20 -11.06
CA LEU A 58 -9.24 -4.70 -11.82
C LEU A 58 -10.38 -3.67 -11.79
N GLY A 59 -10.68 -3.10 -10.63
CA GLY A 59 -11.60 -1.98 -10.51
C GLY A 59 -11.21 -0.82 -11.45
N ALA A 60 -9.95 -0.40 -11.44
CA ALA A 60 -9.48 0.68 -12.30
C ALA A 60 -9.67 0.38 -13.79
N VAL A 61 -9.57 -0.88 -14.22
CA VAL A 61 -9.83 -1.28 -15.62
C VAL A 61 -11.29 -1.05 -16.01
N PHE A 62 -12.24 -1.36 -15.13
CA PHE A 62 -13.68 -1.30 -15.44
C PHE A 62 -14.30 0.10 -15.27
N PHE A 63 -13.74 0.95 -14.40
CA PHE A 63 -14.27 2.30 -14.16
C PHE A 63 -13.92 3.27 -15.30
N LYS A 64 -14.95 3.98 -15.80
CA LYS A 64 -14.82 4.99 -16.88
C LYS A 64 -14.48 6.39 -16.37
N ASN A 65 -14.84 6.73 -15.12
CA ASN A 65 -14.57 8.05 -14.55
C ASN A 65 -13.09 8.19 -14.19
N TYR A 66 -12.41 9.21 -14.72
CA TYR A 66 -10.97 9.41 -14.55
C TYR A 66 -10.54 9.65 -13.10
N LEU A 67 -11.36 10.34 -12.29
CA LEU A 67 -11.08 10.57 -10.89
C LEU A 67 -11.13 9.26 -10.08
N PHE A 68 -12.20 8.49 -10.24
CA PHE A 68 -12.33 7.17 -9.58
C PHE A 68 -11.26 6.19 -10.06
N LYS A 69 -10.99 6.14 -11.37
CA LYS A 69 -9.89 5.35 -11.93
C LYS A 69 -8.55 5.77 -11.31
N GLY A 70 -8.31 7.07 -11.14
CA GLY A 70 -7.13 7.60 -10.47
C GLY A 70 -7.00 7.12 -9.03
N ILE A 71 -8.07 7.23 -8.23
CA ILE A 71 -8.11 6.72 -6.84
C ILE A 71 -7.74 5.23 -6.79
N LEU A 72 -8.35 4.42 -7.66
CA LEU A 72 -8.11 2.98 -7.72
C LEU A 72 -6.66 2.64 -8.14
N ILE A 73 -6.07 3.42 -9.06
CA ILE A 73 -4.67 3.25 -9.44
C ILE A 73 -3.75 3.60 -8.26
N VAL A 74 -4.00 4.71 -7.57
CA VAL A 74 -3.19 5.10 -6.39
C VAL A 74 -3.29 4.04 -5.30
N LEU A 75 -4.49 3.55 -4.97
CA LEU A 75 -4.67 2.44 -4.03
C LEU A 75 -3.89 1.20 -4.47
N SER A 76 -4.03 0.79 -5.73
CA SER A 76 -3.30 -0.36 -6.28
C SER A 76 -1.78 -0.20 -6.11
N ASN A 77 -1.24 0.99 -6.39
CA ASN A 77 0.18 1.29 -6.21
C ASN A 77 0.61 1.24 -4.74
N SER A 78 -0.19 1.80 -3.83
CA SER A 78 0.13 1.80 -2.40
C SER A 78 0.21 0.39 -1.83
N TYR A 79 -0.75 -0.50 -2.12
CA TYR A 79 -0.69 -1.88 -1.64
C TYR A 79 0.39 -2.70 -2.34
N LEU A 80 0.70 -2.40 -3.61
CA LEU A 80 1.82 -3.03 -4.30
C LEU A 80 3.14 -2.68 -3.64
N ALA A 81 3.37 -1.40 -3.33
CA ALA A 81 4.55 -0.95 -2.62
C ALA A 81 4.65 -1.56 -1.22
N LEU A 82 3.52 -1.66 -0.50
CA LEU A 82 3.46 -2.34 0.79
C LEU A 82 3.85 -3.82 0.68
N SER A 83 3.40 -4.53 -0.37
CA SER A 83 3.81 -5.93 -0.60
C SER A 83 5.33 -6.08 -0.80
N PHE A 84 5.95 -5.15 -1.53
CA PHE A 84 7.41 -5.11 -1.69
C PHE A 84 8.11 -4.80 -0.36
N PHE A 85 7.59 -3.84 0.40
CA PHE A 85 8.14 -3.47 1.69
C PHE A 85 8.13 -4.65 2.67
N MET A 86 7.02 -5.40 2.74
CA MET A 86 6.90 -6.59 3.58
C MET A 86 7.89 -7.70 3.19
N ILE A 87 8.17 -7.87 1.89
CA ILE A 87 9.13 -8.89 1.40
C ILE A 87 10.57 -8.48 1.59
N LEU A 88 10.89 -7.19 1.45
CA LEU A 88 12.25 -6.67 1.55
C LEU A 88 12.81 -6.64 2.98
N GLY A 89 12.06 -7.12 3.97
CA GLY A 89 12.63 -7.55 5.25
C GLY A 89 12.43 -6.60 6.42
N VAL A 90 12.00 -5.34 6.23
CA VAL A 90 11.85 -4.40 7.36
C VAL A 90 10.80 -4.86 8.39
N TYR A 91 9.84 -5.70 8.00
CA TYR A 91 8.82 -6.27 8.90
C TYR A 91 8.80 -7.81 8.93
N CYS A 92 9.68 -8.48 8.18
CA CYS A 92 9.72 -9.96 8.11
C CYS A 92 10.71 -10.59 9.09
N GLU A 93 11.68 -9.82 9.60
CA GLU A 93 12.78 -10.37 10.38
C GLU A 93 12.37 -10.92 11.75
N GLU A 94 11.19 -10.59 12.27
CA GLU A 94 10.79 -11.05 13.61
C GLU A 94 10.06 -12.42 13.66
N GLU A 95 9.38 -12.93 12.61
CA GLU A 95 8.46 -14.06 12.86
C GLU A 95 8.37 -15.26 11.88
N LYS A 96 8.96 -15.26 10.68
CA LYS A 96 9.15 -16.48 9.85
C LYS A 96 9.77 -16.10 8.51
N ASN A 97 10.84 -16.79 8.10
CA ASN A 97 11.34 -16.66 6.73
C ASN A 97 10.26 -17.14 5.75
N LEU A 98 9.75 -16.24 4.90
CA LEU A 98 8.95 -16.65 3.74
C LEU A 98 9.77 -17.66 2.92
N SER A 99 9.11 -18.70 2.43
CA SER A 99 9.76 -19.57 1.46
C SER A 99 10.05 -18.77 0.17
N SER A 100 11.17 -19.06 -0.47
CA SER A 100 11.60 -18.38 -1.70
C SER A 100 10.56 -18.46 -2.83
N ILE A 101 9.68 -19.47 -2.79
CA ILE A 101 8.56 -19.62 -3.73
C ILE A 101 7.55 -18.48 -3.57
N HIS A 102 7.22 -18.07 -2.34
CA HIS A 102 6.26 -16.98 -2.11
C HIS A 102 6.83 -15.63 -2.57
N ILE A 103 8.11 -15.39 -2.29
CA ILE A 103 8.82 -14.20 -2.76
C ILE A 103 8.77 -14.14 -4.30
N LEU A 104 9.06 -15.25 -4.97
CA LEU A 104 9.00 -15.35 -6.42
C LEU A 104 7.59 -15.07 -6.96
N ILE A 105 6.54 -15.62 -6.33
CA ILE A 105 5.14 -15.38 -6.72
C ILE A 105 4.81 -13.89 -6.62
N VAL A 106 5.17 -13.24 -5.53
CA VAL A 106 4.86 -11.82 -5.35
C VAL A 106 5.61 -10.96 -6.38
N ILE A 107 6.89 -11.24 -6.64
CA ILE A 107 7.65 -10.53 -7.69
C ILE A 107 6.98 -10.71 -9.06
N LEU A 108 6.59 -11.92 -9.42
CA LEU A 108 5.94 -12.21 -10.71
C LEU A 108 4.61 -11.47 -10.85
N ILE A 109 3.77 -11.50 -9.82
CA ILE A 109 2.49 -10.77 -9.84
C ILE A 109 2.77 -9.26 -9.90
N SER A 110 3.75 -8.76 -9.16
CA SER A 110 4.11 -7.34 -9.19
C SER A 110 4.56 -6.86 -10.56
N LEU A 111 5.38 -7.65 -11.27
CA LEU A 111 5.79 -7.33 -12.64
C LEU A 111 4.59 -7.31 -13.59
N LEU A 112 3.66 -8.25 -13.43
CA LEU A 112 2.43 -8.30 -14.22
C LEU A 112 1.54 -7.07 -13.96
N LEU A 113 1.33 -6.72 -12.69
CA LEU A 113 0.56 -5.54 -12.27
C LEU A 113 1.21 -4.25 -12.81
N GLY A 114 2.52 -4.10 -12.66
CA GLY A 114 3.27 -2.98 -13.23
C GLY A 114 3.12 -2.89 -14.75
N GLY A 115 3.21 -4.03 -15.45
CA GLY A 115 2.97 -4.11 -16.88
C GLY A 115 1.58 -3.61 -17.29
N ILE A 116 0.53 -3.96 -16.53
CA ILE A 116 -0.84 -3.51 -16.78
C ILE A 116 -0.97 -2.00 -16.52
N HIS A 117 -0.37 -1.48 -15.46
CA HIS A 117 -0.34 -0.05 -15.15
C HIS A 117 0.24 0.76 -16.32
N PHE A 118 1.45 0.42 -16.76
CA PHE A 118 2.15 1.19 -17.80
C PHE A 118 1.61 1.00 -19.21
N LYS A 119 1.17 -0.21 -19.58
CA LYS A 119 0.71 -0.48 -20.96
C LYS A 119 -0.77 -0.22 -21.18
N LYS A 120 -1.62 -0.32 -20.15
CA LYS A 120 -3.09 -0.31 -20.33
C LYS A 120 -3.78 0.83 -19.60
N LEU A 121 -3.46 1.06 -18.33
CA LEU A 121 -4.19 2.04 -17.51
C LEU A 121 -3.71 3.48 -17.69
N LEU A 122 -2.40 3.72 -17.57
CA LEU A 122 -1.83 5.07 -17.69
C LEU A 122 -2.03 5.70 -19.08
N PRO A 123 -1.82 4.99 -20.22
CA PRO A 123 -2.06 5.57 -21.54
C PRO A 123 -3.54 5.90 -21.79
N GLY A 124 -4.47 5.29 -21.05
CA GLY A 124 -5.90 5.57 -21.11
C GLY A 124 -6.35 6.79 -20.30
N LEU A 125 -5.43 7.49 -19.64
CA LEU A 125 -5.70 8.73 -18.91
C LEU A 125 -5.18 9.94 -19.69
N PRO A 126 -5.87 11.09 -19.63
CA PRO A 126 -5.29 12.33 -20.13
C PRO A 126 -4.08 12.73 -19.28
N ARG A 127 -3.09 13.40 -19.90
CA ARG A 127 -1.78 13.71 -19.28
C ARG A 127 -1.88 14.34 -17.89
N HIS A 128 -2.82 15.26 -17.68
CA HIS A 128 -3.01 15.90 -16.36
C HIS A 128 -3.41 14.90 -15.26
N TYR A 129 -4.24 13.90 -15.56
CA TYR A 129 -4.56 12.84 -14.61
C TYR A 129 -3.39 11.89 -14.37
N ILE A 130 -2.52 11.66 -15.37
CA ILE A 130 -1.30 10.87 -15.18
C ILE A 130 -0.40 11.57 -14.15
N PHE A 131 -0.18 12.88 -14.30
CA PHE A 131 0.58 13.67 -13.32
C PHE A 131 -0.09 13.63 -11.95
N LEU A 132 -1.40 13.80 -11.89
CA LEU A 132 -2.16 13.77 -10.64
C LEU A 132 -1.98 12.44 -9.91
N VAL A 133 -2.16 11.32 -10.60
CA VAL A 133 -1.97 9.97 -10.05
C VAL A 133 -0.53 9.75 -9.60
N GLY A 134 0.45 10.23 -10.37
CA GLY A 134 1.87 10.17 -10.01
C GLY A 134 2.18 10.92 -8.72
N PHE A 135 1.78 12.18 -8.62
CA PHE A 135 1.97 13.00 -7.41
C PHE A 135 1.23 12.42 -6.21
N ALA A 136 -0.03 11.99 -6.39
CA ALA A 136 -0.80 11.36 -5.32
C ALA A 136 -0.12 10.08 -4.81
N SER A 137 0.39 9.24 -5.72
CA SER A 137 1.12 8.02 -5.34
C SER A 137 2.37 8.35 -4.53
N ILE A 138 3.16 9.35 -4.94
CA ILE A 138 4.36 9.76 -4.20
C ILE A 138 4.00 10.26 -2.79
N ILE A 139 2.98 11.11 -2.66
CA ILE A 139 2.55 11.66 -1.38
C ILE A 139 2.08 10.54 -0.44
N VAL A 140 1.21 9.66 -0.94
CA VAL A 140 0.68 8.54 -0.14
C VAL A 140 1.79 7.57 0.26
N LEU A 141 2.72 7.26 -0.64
CA LEU A 141 3.85 6.39 -0.31
C LEU A 141 4.78 7.03 0.72
N ALA A 142 5.08 8.33 0.60
CA ALA A 142 5.88 9.03 1.60
C ALA A 142 5.23 8.97 2.98
N ASP A 143 3.93 9.25 3.07
CA ASP A 143 3.15 9.16 4.32
C ASP A 143 3.14 7.73 4.90
N LEU A 144 3.02 6.72 4.04
CA LEU A 144 3.08 5.31 4.40
C LEU A 144 4.45 4.95 5.00
N TYR A 145 5.55 5.38 4.37
CA TYR A 145 6.90 5.17 4.90
C TYR A 145 7.09 5.88 6.24
N PHE A 146 6.66 7.13 6.38
CA PHE A 146 6.73 7.86 7.64
C PHE A 146 5.91 7.19 8.74
N THR A 147 4.71 6.71 8.43
CA THR A 147 3.84 6.01 9.38
C THR A 147 4.48 4.72 9.87
N LEU A 148 5.02 3.90 8.98
CA LEU A 148 5.68 2.64 9.33
C LEU A 148 6.93 2.88 10.19
N ILE A 149 7.79 3.84 9.81
CA ILE A 149 8.97 4.22 10.60
C ILE A 149 8.57 4.75 11.98
N SER A 150 7.53 5.58 12.05
CA SER A 150 7.05 6.15 13.32
C SER A 150 6.46 5.08 14.23
N TYR A 151 5.73 4.11 13.66
CA TYR A 151 5.19 2.98 14.40
C TYR A 151 6.30 2.14 15.03
N ASP A 152 7.35 1.85 14.25
CA ASP A 152 8.51 1.08 14.70
C ASP A 152 9.27 1.79 15.84
N LEU A 153 9.54 3.09 15.67
CA LEU A 153 10.16 3.92 16.70
C LEU A 153 9.32 4.03 17.98
N PHE A 154 8.01 4.13 17.86
CA PHE A 154 7.12 4.19 19.02
C PHE A 154 7.06 2.86 19.76
N TYR A 155 6.97 1.74 19.03
CA TYR A 155 6.95 0.39 19.60
C TYR A 155 8.24 0.07 20.36
N VAL A 156 9.41 0.36 19.77
CA VAL A 156 10.72 0.16 20.42
C VAL A 156 10.82 0.98 21.72
N ASN A 157 10.41 2.26 21.69
CA ASN A 157 10.46 3.12 22.88
C ASN A 157 9.47 2.67 23.97
N LEU A 158 8.28 2.20 23.58
CA LEU A 158 7.29 1.68 24.52
C LEU A 158 7.78 0.39 25.20
N MET A 159 8.33 -0.55 24.45
CA MET A 159 8.88 -1.80 24.99
C MET A 159 10.05 -1.53 25.93
N THR A 160 10.96 -0.63 25.53
CA THR A 160 12.09 -0.20 26.39
C THR A 160 11.58 0.43 27.69
N PHE A 161 10.55 1.26 27.64
CA PHE A 161 9.95 1.88 28.82
C PHE A 161 9.28 0.84 29.74
N LEU A 162 8.56 -0.14 29.16
CA LEU A 162 7.94 -1.21 29.93
C LEU A 162 8.97 -2.12 30.59
N GLU A 163 10.09 -2.45 29.92
CA GLU A 163 11.20 -3.19 30.52
C GLU A 163 11.83 -2.44 31.71
N ILE A 164 12.00 -1.12 31.60
CA ILE A 164 12.50 -0.28 32.70
C ILE A 164 11.55 -0.31 33.91
N ILE A 165 10.24 -0.32 33.67
CA ILE A 165 9.23 -0.43 34.74
C ILE A 165 9.26 -1.82 35.36
N TYR A 166 9.34 -2.89 34.57
CA TYR A 166 9.23 -4.26 35.06
C TYR A 166 10.52 -4.79 35.73
N GLN A 167 11.67 -4.17 35.48
CA GLN A 167 12.94 -4.48 36.17
C GLN A 167 13.13 -3.70 37.49
N ARG A 168 12.16 -2.87 37.90
CA ARG A 168 12.11 -2.22 39.22
C ARG A 168 11.02 -2.82 40.09
#